data_AF-A0A7X6TI20-F1
#
_entry.id   AF-A0A7X6TI20-F1
#
_cell.length_a   1.000
_cell.length_b   1.000
_cell.length_c   1.000
_cell.angle_alpha   90.00
_cell.angle_beta   90.00
_cell.angle_gamma   90.00
#
_symmetry.space_group_name_H-M   'P 1'
#
loop_
_entity.id
_entity.type
_entity.pdbx_description
1 polymer ?
#
loop_
_entity_poly.entity_id
_entity_poly.type
_entity_poly.pdbx_seq_one_letter_code
_entity_poly.pdbx_strand_id
1 'polypeptide(L)'
;MPAANLLALLDDIASVLDDVAAFSKLAAKKTAGVLGDDLALNAQQVAGVQASRELPVIWAVARGSFVNKAVLVPAALVISAVAPVLVTPLLMIGGTYLCFEGFEKVSHRLLHRGTGDGEHAEDEAE
;
A
#
# COMPACT_ATOMS: atom_id res chain seq x y z
N MET A 1 -39.04 -22.41 -12.93
CA MET A 1 -37.90 -23.26 -13.31
C MET A 1 -36.70 -22.92 -12.43
N PRO A 2 -36.38 -23.71 -11.40
CA PRO A 2 -35.30 -23.42 -10.45
C PRO A 2 -33.89 -23.37 -11.10
N ALA A 3 -33.68 -24.12 -12.19
CA ALA A 3 -32.41 -24.12 -12.92
C ALA A 3 -32.09 -22.78 -13.62
N ALA A 4 -33.11 -22.07 -14.14
CA ALA A 4 -32.90 -20.79 -14.81
C ALA A 4 -32.50 -19.67 -13.82
N ASN A 5 -33.01 -19.71 -12.59
CA ASN A 5 -32.65 -18.75 -11.54
C ASN A 5 -31.22 -18.97 -11.02
N LEU A 6 -30.78 -20.23 -10.93
CA LEU A 6 -29.39 -20.56 -10.59
C LEU A 6 -28.41 -20.11 -11.68
N LEU A 7 -28.77 -20.31 -12.96
CA LEU A 7 -27.94 -19.88 -14.08
C LEU A 7 -27.83 -18.35 -14.15
N ALA A 8 -28.91 -17.62 -13.88
CA ALA A 8 -28.86 -16.16 -13.80
C ALA A 8 -27.96 -15.65 -12.66
N LEU A 9 -28.03 -16.26 -11.47
CA LEU A 9 -27.13 -15.91 -10.36
C LEU A 9 -25.67 -16.22 -10.67
N LEU A 10 -25.40 -17.32 -11.37
CA LEU A 10 -24.05 -17.68 -11.78
C LEU A 10 -23.49 -16.68 -12.81
N ASP A 11 -24.34 -16.18 -13.71
CA ASP A 11 -23.98 -15.18 -14.71
C ASP A 11 -23.66 -13.82 -14.06
N ASP A 12 -24.48 -13.38 -13.09
CA ASP A 12 -24.20 -12.15 -12.31
C ASP A 12 -22.87 -12.26 -11.54
N ILE A 13 -22.61 -13.41 -10.91
CA ILE A 13 -21.34 -13.66 -10.22
C ILE A 13 -20.18 -13.66 -11.22
N ALA A 14 -20.35 -14.28 -12.39
CA ALA A 14 -19.33 -14.30 -13.43
C ALA A 14 -19.00 -12.88 -13.93
N SER A 15 -20.01 -12.03 -14.13
CA SER A 15 -19.83 -10.63 -14.52
C SER A 15 -19.06 -9.84 -13.45
N VAL A 16 -19.39 -10.00 -12.17
CA VAL A 16 -18.67 -9.31 -11.08
C VAL A 16 -17.23 -9.81 -10.97
N LEU A 17 -16.99 -11.11 -11.17
CA LEU A 17 -15.64 -11.68 -11.18
C LEU A 17 -14.80 -11.16 -12.35
N ASP A 18 -15.40 -10.92 -13.53
CA ASP A 18 -14.70 -10.35 -14.68
C ASP A 18 -14.29 -8.89 -14.42
N ASP A 19 -15.17 -8.08 -13.83
CA ASP A 19 -14.84 -6.72 -13.39
C ASP A 19 -13.69 -6.72 -12.39
N VAL A 20 -13.74 -7.60 -11.37
CA VAL A 20 -12.66 -7.75 -10.39
C VAL A 20 -11.34 -8.14 -11.07
N ALA A 21 -11.37 -9.06 -12.04
CA ALA A 21 -10.19 -9.47 -12.79
C ALA A 21 -9.62 -8.30 -13.63
N ALA A 22 -10.49 -7.55 -14.32
CA ALA A 22 -10.12 -6.40 -15.13
C ALA A 22 -9.49 -5.27 -14.28
N PHE A 23 -10.13 -4.91 -13.16
CA PHE A 23 -9.61 -3.89 -12.25
C PHE A 23 -8.33 -4.33 -11.54
N SER A 24 -8.21 -5.61 -11.17
CA SER A 24 -6.98 -6.16 -10.58
C SER A 24 -5.82 -6.11 -11.56
N LYS A 25 -6.05 -6.45 -12.83
CA LYS A 25 -5.05 -6.34 -13.89
C LYS A 25 -4.61 -4.89 -14.13
N LEU A 26 -5.56 -3.95 -14.10
CA LEU A 26 -5.25 -2.52 -14.25
C LEU A 26 -4.45 -2.00 -13.04
N ALA A 27 -4.83 -2.38 -11.83
CA ALA A 27 -4.12 -2.03 -10.60
C ALA A 27 -2.69 -2.58 -10.62
N ALA A 28 -2.52 -3.87 -10.94
CA ALA A 28 -1.20 -4.49 -11.06
C ALA A 28 -0.33 -3.77 -12.10
N LYS A 29 -0.89 -3.40 -13.26
CA LYS A 29 -0.17 -2.64 -14.29
C LYS A 29 0.26 -1.25 -13.81
N LYS A 30 -0.61 -0.53 -13.08
CA LYS A 30 -0.28 0.79 -12.52
C LYS A 30 0.79 0.70 -11.42
N THR A 31 0.68 -0.30 -10.54
CA THR A 31 1.64 -0.50 -9.45
C THR A 31 2.99 -1.03 -9.95
N ALA A 32 3.02 -1.81 -11.04
CA ALA A 32 4.27 -2.28 -11.63
C ALA A 32 5.19 -1.16 -12.13
N GLY A 33 4.62 -0.05 -12.62
CA GLY A 33 5.41 1.13 -13.03
C GLY A 33 6.08 1.84 -11.86
N VAL A 34 5.33 2.04 -10.77
CA VAL A 34 5.87 2.65 -9.54
C VAL A 34 6.88 1.73 -8.85
N LEU A 35 6.58 0.43 -8.76
CA LEU A 35 7.55 -0.56 -8.25
C LEU A 35 8.79 -0.63 -9.13
N GLY A 36 8.65 -0.55 -10.45
CA GLY A 36 9.78 -0.54 -11.38
C GLY A 36 10.66 0.70 -11.21
N ASP A 37 10.05 1.85 -11.00
CA ASP A 37 10.74 3.12 -10.71
C ASP A 37 11.48 3.05 -9.36
N ASP A 38 10.79 2.64 -8.29
CA ASP A 38 11.37 2.47 -6.95
C ASP A 38 12.53 1.45 -6.96
N LEU A 39 12.37 0.33 -7.68
CA LEU A 39 13.41 -0.68 -7.81
C LEU A 39 14.58 -0.20 -8.66
N ALA A 40 14.38 0.54 -9.74
CA ALA A 40 15.45 1.03 -10.58
C ALA A 40 16.29 2.13 -9.90
N LEU A 41 15.62 3.05 -9.18
CA LEU A 41 16.28 4.11 -8.43
C LEU A 41 17.00 3.58 -7.18
N ASN A 42 16.44 2.55 -6.53
CA ASN A 42 17.01 2.00 -5.30
C ASN A 42 17.98 0.82 -5.54
N ALA A 43 17.96 0.15 -6.71
CA ALA A 43 18.78 -1.05 -6.99
C ALA A 43 20.30 -0.84 -6.79
N GLN A 44 20.82 0.37 -7.09
CA GLN A 44 22.23 0.69 -6.81
C GLN A 44 22.52 0.95 -5.33
N GLN A 45 21.54 1.33 -4.52
CA GLN A 45 21.70 1.49 -3.07
C GLN A 45 21.66 0.14 -2.32
N VAL A 46 21.05 -0.92 -2.90
CA VAL A 46 20.90 -2.24 -2.24
C VAL A 46 21.91 -3.30 -2.72
N ALA A 47 22.60 -3.10 -3.84
CA ALA A 47 23.52 -4.09 -4.43
C ALA A 47 24.74 -4.46 -3.54
N GLY A 48 25.01 -3.69 -2.48
CA GLY A 48 26.11 -3.94 -1.53
C GLY A 48 25.67 -4.43 -0.13
N VAL A 49 24.37 -4.58 0.13
CA VAL A 49 23.85 -4.90 1.47
C VAL A 49 23.59 -6.41 1.57
N GLN A 50 24.03 -7.04 2.66
CA GLN A 50 23.76 -8.46 2.90
C GLN A 50 22.23 -8.68 3.02
N ALA A 51 21.63 -9.33 2.03
CA ALA A 51 20.19 -9.62 1.97
C ALA A 51 19.65 -10.36 3.22
N SER A 52 20.54 -11.01 3.98
CA SER A 52 20.24 -11.69 5.25
C SER A 52 19.69 -10.76 6.34
N ARG A 53 19.98 -9.45 6.29
CA ARG A 53 19.52 -8.47 7.29
C ARG A 53 18.27 -7.69 6.89
N GLU A 54 17.99 -7.54 5.58
CA GLU A 54 16.83 -6.76 5.10
C GLU A 54 15.57 -7.60 4.86
N LEU A 55 15.72 -8.89 4.55
CA LEU A 55 14.60 -9.84 4.40
C LEU A 55 13.63 -9.83 5.59
N PRO A 56 14.08 -9.80 6.87
CA PRO A 56 13.19 -9.70 8.02
C PRO A 56 12.40 -8.40 8.09
N VAL A 57 13.01 -7.28 7.70
CA VAL A 57 12.37 -5.95 7.71
C VAL A 57 11.29 -5.88 6.63
N ILE A 58 11.62 -6.31 5.40
CA ILE A 58 10.67 -6.37 4.29
C ILE A 58 9.50 -7.30 4.64
N TRP A 59 9.78 -8.45 5.27
CA TRP A 59 8.75 -9.37 5.73
C TRP A 59 7.84 -8.76 6.81
N ALA A 60 8.41 -8.02 7.77
CA ALA A 60 7.64 -7.32 8.79
C ALA A 60 6.71 -6.26 8.17
N VAL A 61 7.22 -5.48 7.20
CA VAL A 61 6.43 -4.49 6.46
C VAL A 61 5.36 -5.14 5.59
N ALA A 62 5.70 -6.22 4.88
CA ALA A 62 4.75 -6.97 4.06
C ALA A 62 3.60 -7.53 4.92
N ARG A 63 3.92 -8.13 6.08
CA ARG A 63 2.94 -8.64 7.03
C ARG A 63 2.08 -7.52 7.63
N GLY A 64 2.69 -6.40 8.02
CA GLY A 64 1.97 -5.22 8.55
C GLY A 64 1.02 -4.60 7.52
N SER A 65 1.49 -4.43 6.28
CA SER A 65 0.69 -3.93 5.15
C SER A 65 -0.47 -4.87 4.80
N PHE A 66 -0.23 -6.18 4.86
CA PHE A 66 -1.26 -7.19 4.62
C PHE A 66 -2.38 -7.09 5.65
N VAL A 67 -2.04 -7.05 6.95
CA VAL A 67 -3.04 -6.89 8.03
C VAL A 67 -3.79 -5.57 7.88
N ASN A 68 -3.09 -4.46 7.62
CA ASN A 68 -3.71 -3.16 7.40
C ASN A 68 -4.74 -3.19 6.25
N LYS A 69 -4.37 -3.78 5.09
CA LYS A 69 -5.29 -3.90 3.94
C LYS A 69 -6.42 -4.89 4.20
N ALA A 70 -6.16 -5.98 4.92
CA ALA A 70 -7.18 -6.96 5.29
C ALA A 70 -8.24 -6.40 6.24
N VAL A 71 -7.93 -5.35 7.01
CA VAL A 71 -8.91 -4.66 7.88
C VAL A 71 -9.58 -3.50 7.16
N LEU A 72 -8.79 -2.63 6.51
CA LEU A 72 -9.33 -1.42 5.88
C LEU A 72 -10.21 -1.71 4.66
N VAL A 73 -9.89 -2.72 3.86
CA VAL A 73 -10.66 -3.02 2.63
C VAL A 73 -12.07 -3.54 2.97
N PRO A 74 -12.25 -4.56 3.83
CA PRO A 74 -13.60 -4.98 4.24
C PRO A 74 -14.37 -3.87 4.96
N ALA A 75 -13.71 -3.10 5.84
CA ALA A 75 -14.35 -1.97 6.51
C ALA A 75 -14.85 -0.93 5.50
N ALA A 76 -14.05 -0.59 4.49
CA ALA A 76 -14.45 0.31 3.42
C ALA A 76 -15.61 -0.25 2.58
N LEU A 77 -15.62 -1.56 2.28
CA LEU A 77 -16.73 -2.21 1.57
C LEU A 77 -18.03 -2.16 2.38
N VAL A 78 -17.97 -2.40 3.69
CA VAL A 78 -19.13 -2.32 4.59
C VAL A 78 -19.66 -0.88 4.65
N ILE A 79 -18.77 0.11 4.81
CA ILE A 79 -19.15 1.53 4.83
C ILE A 79 -19.77 1.92 3.47
N SER A 80 -19.19 1.47 2.36
CA SER A 80 -19.71 1.73 1.01
C SER A 80 -21.12 1.19 0.82
N ALA A 81 -21.42 0.01 1.38
CA ALA A 81 -22.75 -0.61 1.28
C ALA A 81 -23.82 0.07 2.16
N VAL A 82 -23.44 0.57 3.35
CA VAL A 82 -24.40 1.13 4.33
C VAL A 82 -24.54 2.65 4.21
N ALA A 83 -23.44 3.37 3.97
CA ALA A 83 -23.39 4.83 3.96
C ALA A 83 -22.25 5.33 3.05
N PRO A 84 -22.41 5.27 1.70
CA PRO A 84 -21.33 5.60 0.76
C PRO A 84 -20.86 7.05 0.87
N VAL A 85 -21.74 7.97 1.29
CA VAL A 85 -21.41 9.39 1.53
C VAL A 85 -20.37 9.56 2.63
N LEU A 86 -20.21 8.58 3.53
CA LEU A 86 -19.24 8.63 4.63
C LEU A 86 -17.81 8.27 4.18
N VAL A 87 -17.65 7.60 3.03
CA VAL A 87 -16.33 7.24 2.50
C VAL A 87 -15.49 8.49 2.22
N THR A 88 -16.08 9.47 1.52
CA THR A 88 -15.40 10.73 1.18
C THR A 88 -14.91 11.52 2.39
N PRO A 89 -15.72 11.86 3.42
CA PRO A 89 -15.23 12.60 4.58
C PRO A 89 -14.20 11.80 5.38
N LEU A 90 -14.35 10.47 5.51
CA LEU A 90 -13.34 9.64 6.18
C LEU A 90 -11.99 9.68 5.45
N LEU A 91 -12.01 9.56 4.12
CA LEU A 91 -10.80 9.65 3.30
C LEU A 91 -10.20 11.07 3.33
N MET A 92 -11.03 12.12 3.35
CA MET A 92 -10.55 13.50 3.45
C MET A 92 -9.89 13.77 4.80
N ILE A 93 -10.45 13.26 5.91
CA ILE A 93 -9.84 13.38 7.23
C ILE A 93 -8.50 12.64 7.28
N GLY A 94 -8.47 11.39 6.82
CA GLY A 94 -7.23 10.59 6.76
C GLY A 94 -6.17 11.24 5.87
N GLY A 95 -6.56 11.73 4.69
CA GLY A 95 -5.67 12.46 3.78
C GLY A 95 -5.13 13.75 4.39
N THR A 96 -5.96 14.50 5.12
CA THR A 96 -5.53 15.73 5.81
C THR A 96 -4.49 15.41 6.89
N TYR A 97 -4.68 14.34 7.68
CA TYR A 97 -3.70 13.89 8.66
C TYR A 97 -2.37 13.47 8.00
N LEU A 98 -2.43 12.73 6.89
CA LEU A 98 -1.24 12.34 6.15
C LEU A 98 -0.48 13.55 5.57
N CYS A 99 -1.20 14.57 5.09
CA CYS A 99 -0.59 15.83 4.64
C CYS A 99 0.14 16.55 5.79
N PHE A 100 -0.45 16.54 7.00
CA PHE A 100 0.18 17.10 8.19
C PHE A 100 1.48 16.38 8.55
N GLU A 101 1.45 15.04 8.66
CA GLU A 101 2.63 14.24 9.00
C GLU A 101 3.70 14.32 7.89
N GLY A 102 3.28 14.36 6.62
CA GLY A 102 4.16 14.56 5.48
C GLY A 102 4.88 15.91 5.52
N PHE A 103 4.15 16.99 5.81
CA PHE A 103 4.73 18.34 5.94
C PHE A 103 5.74 18.40 7.09
N GLU A 104 5.44 17.82 8.24
CA GLU A 104 6.35 17.78 9.39
C GLU A 104 7.67 17.07 9.04
N LYS A 105 7.60 15.89 8.41
CA LYS A 105 8.77 15.13 7.99
C LYS A 105 9.61 15.86 6.94
N VAL A 106 8.98 16.54 5.99
CA VAL A 106 9.67 17.33 4.96
C VAL A 106 10.32 18.58 5.57
N SER A 107 9.57 19.32 6.38
CA SER A 107 10.05 20.54 7.07
C SER A 107 11.23 20.22 7.97
N HIS A 108 11.17 19.14 8.75
CA HIS A 108 12.28 18.71 9.60
C HIS A 108 13.55 18.41 8.79
N ARG A 109 13.42 17.67 7.67
CA ARG A 109 14.57 17.34 6.81
C ARG A 109 15.16 18.56 6.07
N LEU A 110 14.35 19.57 5.76
CA LEU A 110 14.80 20.78 5.06
C LEU A 110 15.41 21.81 6.03
N LEU A 111 14.87 21.94 7.24
CA LEU A 111 15.36 22.90 8.24
C LEU A 111 16.58 22.39 9.02
N HIS A 112 16.76 21.06 9.18
CA HIS A 112 17.93 20.47 9.84
C HIS A 112 19.07 20.07 8.88
N ARG A 113 19.02 20.47 7.60
CA ARG A 113 20.07 20.13 6.61
C ARG A 113 21.34 20.99 6.71
N GLY A 114 21.58 21.59 7.87
CA GLY A 114 22.65 22.58 8.10
C GLY A 114 23.69 22.20 9.17
N THR A 115 23.51 21.14 9.95
CA THR A 115 24.49 20.73 10.97
C THR A 115 24.49 19.22 11.12
N GLY A 116 25.62 18.60 10.74
CA GLY A 116 26.16 17.33 11.24
C GLY A 116 25.20 16.16 11.38
N ASP A 117 25.43 15.12 10.58
CA ASP A 117 25.87 13.82 11.11
C ASP A 117 25.63 12.74 10.05
N GLY A 118 26.68 12.50 9.28
CA GLY A 118 27.02 11.12 8.99
C GLY A 118 27.72 10.58 10.23
N GLU A 119 27.01 9.81 11.06
CA GLU A 119 27.62 8.82 11.94
C GLU A 119 26.52 7.87 12.40
N HIS A 120 26.59 6.65 11.86
CA HIS A 120 26.21 5.35 12.45
C HIS A 120 26.36 4.31 11.34
N ALA A 121 27.54 4.30 10.73
CA ALA A 121 28.20 3.06 10.37
C ALA A 121 29.14 2.77 11.55
N GLU A 122 29.26 1.50 11.93
CA GLU A 122 30.19 0.97 12.95
C GLU A 122 29.71 1.10 14.41
N ASP A 123 28.84 0.17 14.82
CA ASP A 123 29.08 -0.60 16.06
C ASP A 123 28.22 -1.87 16.04
N GLU A 124 28.85 -3.00 15.74
CA GLU A 124 28.62 -4.35 16.28
C GLU A 124 29.50 -5.32 15.49
N ALA A 125 30.80 -5.17 15.71
CA ALA A 125 31.76 -6.26 15.64
C ALA A 125 31.88 -6.84 17.05
N GLU A 126 31.01 -7.80 17.38
CA GLU A 126 31.37 -9.05 18.06
C GLU A 126 30.33 -10.14 17.74
#